data_AF-A0A1Q3WPM5-F1
#
_entry.id   AF-A0A1Q3WPM5-F1
#
_cell.length_a   1.000
_cell.length_b   1.000
_cell.length_c   1.000
_cell.angle_alpha   90.00
_cell.angle_beta   90.00
_cell.angle_gamma   90.00
#
_symmetry.space_group_name_H-M   'P 1'
#
loop_
_entity.id
_entity.type
_entity.pdbx_description
1 polymer ?
#
loop_
_entity_poly.entity_id
_entity_poly.type
_entity_poly.pdbx_seq_one_letter_code
_entity_poly.pdbx_strand_id
1 'polypeptide(L)' 'MKRYFNLLAAAVLLFSFSSCKKDYTCQCVDAYSQKLQPLTVHDTKKNAKESCKGYNVGTAGQAKSITCKLL' A
#
# COMPACT_ATOMS: atom_id res chain seq x y z
N MET A 1 -4.30 -19.34 -42.93
CA MET A 1 -4.53 -19.23 -41.47
C MET A 1 -3.26 -19.06 -40.62
N LYS A 2 -2.03 -19.20 -41.14
CA LYS A 2 -0.78 -19.06 -40.32
C LYS A 2 -0.36 -17.61 -39.99
N ARG A 3 -0.97 -16.59 -40.61
CA ARG A 3 -0.54 -15.18 -40.47
C ARG A 3 -1.31 -14.37 -39.42
N TYR A 4 -2.46 -14.84 -38.98
CA TYR A 4 -3.29 -14.14 -37.98
C TYR A 4 -2.90 -14.45 -36.53
N PHE A 5 -2.14 -15.53 -36.30
CA PHE A 5 -1.73 -15.93 -34.95
C PHE A 5 -0.69 -14.97 -34.34
N ASN A 6 0.13 -14.34 -35.18
CA ASN A 6 1.18 -13.41 -34.73
C ASN A 6 0.62 -12.04 -34.28
N LEU A 7 -0.58 -11.66 -34.73
CA LEU A 7 -1.24 -10.42 -34.32
C LEU A 7 -1.92 -10.53 -32.94
N LEU A 8 -2.26 -11.75 -32.50
CA LEU A 8 -2.89 -11.97 -31.20
C LEU A 8 -1.89 -11.94 -30.03
N ALA A 9 -0.63 -12.33 -30.28
CA ALA A 9 0.42 -12.37 -29.26
C ALA A 9 0.86 -10.97 -28.78
N ALA A 10 0.75 -9.94 -29.62
CA ALA A 10 1.11 -8.57 -29.27
C ALA A 10 0.07 -7.87 -28.36
N ALA A 11 -1.19 -8.31 -28.40
CA ALA A 11 -2.28 -7.68 -27.63
C ALA A 11 -2.30 -8.08 -26.13
N VAL A 12 -1.66 -9.21 -25.77
CA VAL A 12 -1.66 -9.72 -24.39
C VAL A 12 -0.66 -8.98 -23.48
N LEU A 13 0.34 -8.30 -24.05
CA LEU A 13 1.36 -7.57 -23.27
C LEU A 13 0.88 -6.23 -22.70
N LEU A 14 -0.31 -5.75 -23.09
CA LEU A 14 -0.85 -4.45 -22.62
C LEU A 14 -1.69 -4.55 -21.35
N PHE A 15 -1.99 -5.75 -20.85
CA PHE A 15 -2.76 -5.94 -19.61
C PHE A 15 -1.90 -6.03 -18.35
N SER A 16 -0.58 -5.92 -18.46
CA SER A 16 0.33 -6.00 -17.30
C SER A 16 0.53 -4.67 -16.55
N PHE A 17 -0.18 -3.61 -16.92
CA PHE A 17 -0.31 -2.42 -16.08
C PHE A 17 -1.31 -2.64 -14.93
N SER A 18 -1.37 -3.85 -14.36
CA SER A 18 -1.79 -3.96 -12.97
C SER A 18 -0.76 -3.14 -12.20
N SER A 19 -1.16 -1.91 -11.86
CA SER A 19 -0.40 -1.03 -10.98
C SER A 19 0.23 -1.92 -9.92
N CYS A 20 1.56 -2.04 -9.90
CA CYS A 20 2.25 -3.08 -9.13
C CYS A 20 1.99 -2.86 -7.65
N LYS A 21 0.85 -3.37 -7.17
CA LYS A 21 0.48 -3.37 -5.77
C LYS A 21 1.46 -4.29 -5.09
N LYS A 22 2.08 -3.76 -4.05
CA LYS A 22 3.02 -4.49 -3.22
C LYS A 22 2.54 -4.36 -1.79
N ASP A 23 2.94 -5.32 -0.98
CA ASP A 23 2.76 -5.22 0.45
C ASP A 23 3.75 -4.19 1.00
N TYR A 24 3.19 -3.16 1.62
CA TYR A 24 3.95 -2.19 2.40
C TYR A 24 3.58 -2.32 3.87
N THR A 25 4.55 -2.08 4.75
CA THR A 25 4.31 -2.14 6.19
C THR A 25 4.40 -0.74 6.78
N CYS A 26 3.35 -0.29 7.46
CA CYS A 26 3.39 0.91 8.28
C CYS A 26 3.95 0.54 9.66
N GLN A 27 5.02 1.21 10.08
CA GLN A 27 5.42 1.25 11.48
C GLN A 27 4.87 2.51 12.12
N CYS A 28 4.05 2.34 13.16
CA CYS A 28 3.50 3.43 13.94
C CYS A 28 4.12 3.45 15.34
N VAL A 29 4.41 4.64 15.83
CA VAL A 29 4.85 4.88 17.20
C VAL A 29 3.89 5.83 17.88
N ASP A 30 3.63 5.61 19.17
CA ASP A 30 2.85 6.53 19.98
C ASP A 30 3.71 7.71 20.48
N ALA A 31 3.09 8.64 21.21
CA ALA A 31 3.77 9.79 21.81
C ALA A 31 4.90 9.40 22.79
N TYR A 32 4.93 8.16 23.27
CA TYR A 32 5.96 7.61 24.17
C TYR A 32 7.00 6.78 23.41
N SER A 33 7.01 6.84 22.08
CA SER A 33 7.88 6.05 21.20
C SER A 33 7.67 4.54 21.31
N GLN A 34 6.53 4.08 21.82
CA GLN A 34 6.18 2.67 21.83
C GLN A 34 5.73 2.24 20.43
N LYS A 35 6.30 1.14 19.93
CA LYS A 35 5.92 0.56 18.64
C LYS A 35 4.53 -0.04 18.75
N LEU A 36 3.62 0.43 17.91
CA LEU A 36 2.33 -0.23 17.70
C LEU A 36 2.48 -1.42 16.76
N GLN A 37 1.46 -2.28 16.73
CA GLN A 37 1.42 -3.39 15.79
C GLN A 37 1.54 -2.88 14.34
N PRO A 38 2.37 -3.53 13.52
CA PRO A 38 2.56 -3.14 12.13
C PRO A 38 1.28 -3.34 11.33
N LEU A 39 0.91 -2.33 10.53
CA LEU A 39 -0.20 -2.42 9.57
C LEU A 39 0.36 -2.74 8.19
N THR A 40 -0.09 -3.83 7.59
CA THR A 40 0.28 -4.17 6.20
C THR A 40 -0.77 -3.64 5.24
N VAL A 41 -0.34 -2.95 4.18
CA VAL A 41 -1.19 -2.36 3.14
C VAL A 41 -0.73 -2.87 1.78
N HIS A 42 -1.62 -3.58 1.07
CA HIS A 42 -1.36 -4.07 -0.28
C HIS A 42 -1.89 -3.08 -1.31
N ASP A 43 -1.09 -2.09 -1.69
CA ASP A 43 -1.49 -1.11 -2.70
C ASP A 43 -0.26 -0.51 -3.41
N THR A 44 -0.46 0.58 -4.14
CA THR A 44 0.61 1.40 -4.67
C THR A 44 1.35 2.13 -3.54
N LYS A 45 2.64 2.43 -3.72
CA LYS A 45 3.44 3.14 -2.71
C LYS A 45 2.80 4.47 -2.27
N LYS A 46 2.19 5.19 -3.21
CA LYS A 46 1.52 6.47 -2.95
C LYS A 46 0.34 6.29 -2.00
N ASN A 47 -0.55 5.35 -2.32
CA ASN A 47 -1.74 5.07 -1.54
C ASN A 47 -1.38 4.48 -0.17
N ALA A 48 -0.42 3.55 -0.11
CA ALA A 48 0.05 2.99 1.15
C ALA A 48 0.60 4.08 2.10
N LYS A 49 1.36 5.05 1.57
CA LYS A 49 1.84 6.20 2.35
C LYS A 49 0.69 7.06 2.89
N GLU A 50 -0.37 7.25 2.10
CA GLU A 50 -1.55 8.00 2.49
C GLU A 50 -2.36 7.25 3.56
N SER A 51 -2.54 5.94 3.40
CA SER A 51 -3.15 5.05 4.40
C SER A 51 -2.39 5.05 5.72
N CYS A 52 -1.05 4.97 5.71
CA CYS A 52 -0.26 5.05 6.95
C CYS A 52 -0.41 6.41 7.64
N LYS A 53 -0.48 7.52 6.89
CA LYS A 53 -0.64 8.88 7.46
C LYS A 53 -2.01 9.12 8.07
N GLY A 54 -3.06 8.52 7.50
CA GLY A 54 -4.44 8.63 8.00
C GLY A 54 -4.73 7.75 9.21
N TYR A 55 -3.78 6.91 9.64
CA TYR A 55 -3.95 5.98 10.75
C TYR A 55 -3.98 6.73 12.10
N ASN A 56 -5.18 7.18 12.46
CA ASN A 56 -5.48 7.74 13.78
C ASN A 56 -6.04 6.61 14.64
N VAL A 57 -5.28 6.21 15.67
CA VAL A 57 -5.74 5.16 16.59
C VAL A 57 -6.69 5.81 17.58
N GLY A 58 -7.98 5.82 17.22
CA GLY A 58 -9.04 6.30 18.08
C GLY A 58 -9.32 5.31 19.20
N THR A 59 -8.50 5.30 20.25
CA THR A 59 -8.94 4.76 21.55
C THR A 59 -9.71 5.86 22.27
N ALA A 60 -10.98 5.58 22.57
CA ALA A 60 -11.93 6.47 23.23
C ALA A 60 -11.27 7.43 24.24
N GLY A 61 -11.28 8.73 23.93
CA GLY A 61 -11.08 9.80 24.90
C GLY A 61 -9.69 10.42 25.04
N GLN A 62 -8.64 9.94 24.36
CA GLN A 62 -7.33 10.63 24.37
C GLN A 62 -6.71 10.65 22.98
N ALA A 63 -6.64 11.84 22.37
CA ALA A 63 -5.88 12.07 21.15
C ALA A 63 -4.37 11.96 21.46
N LYS A 64 -3.84 10.73 21.53
CA LYS A 64 -2.40 10.53 21.54
C LYS A 64 -1.85 10.83 20.15
N SER A 65 -0.84 11.67 20.07
CA SER A 65 -0.11 11.90 18.81
C SER A 65 0.55 10.59 18.40
N ILE A 66 0.11 10.04 17.26
CA ILE A 66 0.65 8.79 16.70
C ILE A 66 1.34 9.15 15.40
N THR A 67 2.61 8.76 15.30
CA THR A 67 3.43 9.01 14.11
C THR A 67 3.62 7.69 13.37
N CYS A 68 3.09 7.62 12.16
CA CYS A 68 3.23 6.44 11.29
C CYS A 68 4.17 6.72 10.12
N LYS A 69 5.05 5.77 9.82
CA LYS A 69 5.97 5.78 8.68
C LYS A 69 5.83 4.49 7.88
N LEU A 70 5.80 4.63 6.56
CA LEU A 70 5.92 3.50 5.64
C LEU A 70 7.37 2.98 5.68
N LEU A 71 7.54 1.68 5.88
CA LEU A 71 8.82 0.99 5.72
C LEU A 71 9.13 0.72 4.24
#